data_AF-A0A539DT80-F1
#
_entry.id   AF-A0A539DT80-F1
#
_cell.length_a   1.000
_cell.length_b   1.000
_cell.length_c   1.000
_cell.angle_alpha   90.00
_cell.angle_beta   90.00
_cell.angle_gamma   90.00
#
_symmetry.space_group_name_H-M   'P 1'
#
loop_
_entity.id
_entity.type
_entity.pdbx_description
1 polymer ?
#
loop_
_entity_poly.entity_id
_entity_poly.type
_entity_poly.pdbx_seq_one_letter_code
_entity_poly.pdbx_strand_id
1 'polypeptide(L)'
;MLDAFLLVGLPYLAITMAIVGSVWRLRVHRFSYSARSSQFLEHRQLRLGSAPWHIGILVVLAGHLLAFLLPDAWRALLAVPGGLAVVEAVGMIAAMLSLIGLVMLIVRRVTSGRVQAVTTTMDLVVVGLLLGQVTLGILTAVQLRYGAAWGVGTAVPYLWSLLTLHPDMTLVADFPLVFKLHLVLAWLFILLLPFTRLIHFLAVPVSYLWRAPQLVVWTTRRGGEQPALDLARSDTRREFLRGSLGVAGASGLLAIGVSEKAVNFFKGPTPDADAESLLLEKKLARLQLSAEERALELERHRSAFIQVVRQADLSEVKGHYFIDYDMAPGLAFKGPDGWPIVRSAKCTHLGCTVGSDIDAEGRILCPCHISYFDVRTGQPNSGPATKPLPEIGWALMDGAGTVMARKDPGEPIQGATDPTLLAGCTLFLTKPVDRG
;
A
#
# COMPACT_ATOMS: atom_id res chain seq x y z
N MET A 1 48.43 27.81 3.16
CA MET A 1 48.32 26.47 2.54
C MET A 1 47.28 25.60 3.23
N LEU A 2 47.34 25.45 4.56
CA LEU A 2 46.34 24.66 5.31
C LEU A 2 44.91 25.18 5.13
N ASP A 3 44.68 26.49 5.29
CA ASP A 3 43.35 27.10 5.14
C ASP A 3 42.78 26.92 3.72
N ALA A 4 43.61 27.08 2.69
CA ALA A 4 43.20 26.84 1.30
C ALA A 4 42.80 25.38 1.06
N PHE A 5 43.52 24.42 1.65
CA PHE A 5 43.12 23.02 1.58
C PHE A 5 41.81 22.78 2.34
N LEU A 6 41.69 23.24 3.58
CA LEU A 6 40.52 22.98 4.42
C LEU A 6 39.23 23.67 3.93
N LEU A 7 39.36 24.85 3.31
CA LEU A 7 38.23 25.68 2.87
C LEU A 7 37.95 25.60 1.37
N VAL A 8 38.82 24.98 0.57
CA VAL A 8 38.59 24.82 -0.88
C VAL A 8 38.82 23.38 -1.31
N GLY A 9 39.99 22.81 -1.03
CA GLY A 9 40.33 21.43 -1.43
C GLY A 9 39.43 20.36 -0.81
N LEU A 10 39.22 20.43 0.51
CA LEU A 10 38.39 19.49 1.27
C LEU A 10 36.92 19.52 0.82
N PRO A 11 36.25 20.69 0.62
CA PRO A 11 34.92 20.74 0.03
C PRO A 11 34.79 20.00 -1.30
N TYR A 12 35.70 20.25 -2.26
CA TYR A 12 35.64 19.58 -3.56
C TYR A 12 35.87 18.07 -3.45
N LEU A 13 36.82 17.64 -2.61
CA LEU A 13 37.03 16.22 -2.32
C LEU A 13 35.78 15.59 -1.69
N ALA A 14 35.17 16.27 -0.71
CA ALA A 14 33.98 15.81 0.00
C ALA A 14 32.80 15.65 -0.96
N ILE A 15 32.50 16.66 -1.79
CA ILE A 15 31.40 16.60 -2.77
C ILE A 15 31.64 15.47 -3.78
N THR A 16 32.85 15.41 -4.35
CA THR A 16 33.20 14.39 -5.36
C THR A 16 33.05 12.99 -4.78
N MET A 17 33.60 12.75 -3.60
CA MET A 17 33.53 11.45 -2.95
C MET A 17 32.11 11.11 -2.49
N ALA A 18 31.35 12.09 -2.01
CA ALA A 18 29.95 11.89 -1.63
C ALA A 18 29.11 11.42 -2.82
N ILE A 19 29.28 12.04 -3.99
CA ILE A 19 28.54 11.67 -5.21
C ILE A 19 29.01 10.31 -5.73
N VAL A 20 30.31 10.18 -6.03
CA VAL A 20 30.87 8.96 -6.64
C VAL A 20 30.72 7.76 -5.69
N GLY A 21 31.06 7.93 -4.42
CA GLY A 21 30.95 6.88 -3.40
C GLY A 21 29.51 6.44 -3.16
N SER A 22 28.55 7.37 -3.15
CA SER A 22 27.13 7.01 -2.94
C SER A 22 26.58 6.24 -4.13
N VAL A 23 26.89 6.68 -5.36
CA VAL A 23 26.50 5.97 -6.59
C VAL A 23 27.13 4.59 -6.63
N TRP A 24 28.44 4.49 -6.36
CA TRP A 24 29.15 3.22 -6.32
C TRP A 24 28.57 2.26 -5.28
N ARG A 25 28.34 2.72 -4.05
CA ARG A 25 27.75 1.91 -2.98
C ARG A 25 26.33 1.46 -3.31
N LEU A 26 25.52 2.32 -3.94
CA LEU A 26 24.18 1.97 -4.38
C LEU A 26 24.18 0.92 -5.50
N ARG A 27 25.20 0.93 -6.37
CA ARG A 27 25.33 -0.04 -7.48
C ARG A 27 25.87 -1.38 -7.03
N VAL A 28 26.95 -1.38 -6.24
CA VAL A 28 27.73 -2.56 -5.86
C VAL A 28 27.24 -3.18 -4.54
N HIS A 29 26.92 -2.38 -3.53
CA HIS A 29 26.60 -2.85 -2.18
C HIS A 29 25.20 -2.41 -1.73
N ARG A 30 24.18 -2.74 -2.53
CA ARG A 30 22.79 -2.26 -2.35
C ARG A 30 22.23 -2.53 -0.95
N PHE A 31 22.49 -3.72 -0.39
CA PHE A 31 22.00 -4.12 0.93
C PHE A 31 22.65 -3.36 2.09
N SER A 32 23.81 -2.74 1.86
CA SER A 32 24.48 -1.90 2.87
C SER A 32 23.82 -0.53 3.03
N TYR A 33 22.91 -0.14 2.12
CA TYR A 33 22.21 1.13 2.09
C TYR A 33 21.01 1.10 3.05
N SER A 34 21.27 1.21 4.35
CA SER A 34 20.26 1.07 5.40
C SER A 34 20.61 1.89 6.64
N ALA A 35 19.59 2.26 7.41
CA ALA A 35 19.72 2.97 8.68
C ALA A 35 20.37 2.14 9.80
N ARG A 36 20.54 0.82 9.62
CA ARG A 36 21.11 -0.12 10.62
C ARG A 36 20.53 0.12 12.02
N SER A 37 19.24 -0.14 12.16
CA SER A 37 18.53 0.04 13.44
C SER A 37 19.02 -0.95 14.49
N SER A 38 19.18 -0.48 15.72
CA SER A 38 19.46 -1.32 16.90
C SER A 38 18.27 -1.39 17.85
N GLN A 39 17.08 -0.98 17.39
CA GLN A 39 15.86 -0.90 18.19
C GLN A 39 15.41 -2.24 18.75
N PHE A 40 15.59 -3.31 17.99
CA PHE A 40 15.20 -4.65 18.40
C PHE A 40 15.96 -5.14 19.65
N LEU A 41 17.24 -4.74 19.80
CA LEU A 41 18.09 -5.18 20.92
C LEU A 41 17.82 -4.41 22.21
N GLU A 42 17.47 -3.13 22.08
CA GLU A 42 17.12 -2.24 23.19
C GLU A 42 16.24 -1.10 22.64
N HIS A 43 15.01 -1.01 23.15
CA HIS A 43 13.98 -0.09 22.64
C HIS A 43 13.74 1.13 23.53
N ARG A 44 13.82 0.99 24.86
CA ARG A 44 13.34 1.99 25.82
C ARG A 44 14.24 3.23 25.81
N GLN A 45 15.54 3.04 25.94
CA GLN A 45 16.52 4.13 25.88
C GLN A 45 16.64 4.66 24.45
N LEU A 46 16.51 3.79 23.43
CA LEU A 46 16.54 4.23 22.04
C LEU A 46 15.44 5.25 21.73
N ARG A 47 14.19 5.00 22.14
CA ARG A 47 13.10 5.95 21.87
C ARG A 47 13.36 7.32 22.50
N LEU A 48 13.80 7.33 23.76
CA LEU A 48 14.09 8.57 24.49
C LEU A 48 15.28 9.33 23.92
N GLY A 49 16.29 8.65 23.36
CA GLY A 49 17.43 9.30 22.70
C GLY A 49 17.16 9.70 21.24
N SER A 50 16.56 8.79 20.47
CA SER A 50 16.41 8.92 19.01
C SER A 50 15.40 9.98 18.60
N ALA A 51 14.28 10.12 19.32
CA ALA A 51 13.28 11.14 19.01
C ALA A 51 13.83 12.57 19.16
N PRO A 52 14.38 12.99 20.32
CA PRO A 52 14.93 14.34 20.46
C PRO A 52 16.14 14.58 19.54
N TRP A 53 16.99 13.56 19.33
CA TRP A 53 18.08 13.65 18.36
C TRP A 53 17.57 14.00 16.95
N HIS A 54 16.64 13.22 16.40
CA HIS A 54 16.19 13.42 15.02
C HIS A 54 15.32 14.67 14.87
N ILE A 55 14.43 14.97 15.82
CA ILE A 55 13.62 16.19 15.76
C ILE A 55 14.52 17.42 15.79
N GLY A 56 15.47 17.47 16.72
CA GLY A 56 16.40 18.59 16.83
C GLY A 56 17.25 18.76 15.57
N ILE A 57 17.90 17.69 15.09
CA ILE A 57 18.84 17.82 13.96
C ILE A 57 18.10 18.14 12.66
N LEU A 58 16.88 17.64 12.47
CA LEU A 58 16.06 17.97 11.30
C LEU A 58 15.67 19.44 11.29
N VAL A 59 15.29 20.02 12.44
CA VAL A 59 14.97 21.46 12.54
C VAL A 59 16.21 22.32 12.29
N VAL A 60 17.35 21.97 12.90
CA VAL A 60 18.63 22.68 12.68
C VAL A 60 19.04 22.61 11.21
N LEU A 61 19.00 21.41 10.61
CA LEU A 61 19.36 21.21 9.21
C LEU A 61 18.40 21.95 8.27
N ALA A 62 17.09 21.94 8.55
CA ALA A 62 16.11 22.69 7.78
C ALA A 62 16.39 24.19 7.79
N GLY A 63 16.76 24.77 8.94
CA GLY A 63 17.20 26.17 9.04
C GLY A 63 18.42 26.47 8.18
N HIS A 64 19.46 25.62 8.24
CA HIS A 64 20.66 25.76 7.42
C HIS A 64 20.33 25.65 5.92
N LEU A 65 19.53 24.67 5.52
CA LEU A 65 19.13 24.44 4.14
C LEU A 65 18.28 25.59 3.59
N LEU A 66 17.34 26.12 4.39
CA LEU A 66 16.49 27.23 3.97
C LEU A 66 17.31 28.51 3.76
N ALA A 67 18.23 28.82 4.69
CA ALA A 67 19.15 29.95 4.55
C ALA A 67 20.07 29.83 3.32
N PHE A 68 20.51 28.61 3.01
CA PHE A 68 21.38 28.32 1.87
C PHE A 68 20.65 28.36 0.52
N LEU A 69 19.47 27.71 0.41
CA LEU A 69 18.72 27.56 -0.84
C LEU A 69 17.88 28.79 -1.20
N LEU A 70 17.32 29.47 -0.19
CA LEU A 70 16.39 30.60 -0.37
C LEU A 70 16.85 31.81 0.47
N PRO A 71 18.02 32.40 0.17
CA PRO A 71 18.62 33.45 0.99
C PRO A 71 17.72 34.70 1.11
N ASP A 72 17.00 35.07 0.06
CA ASP A 72 16.09 36.24 0.10
C ASP A 72 14.84 35.98 0.95
N ALA A 73 14.26 34.78 0.86
CA ALA A 73 13.15 34.39 1.70
C ALA A 73 13.57 34.32 3.18
N TRP A 74 14.79 33.85 3.46
CA TRP A 74 15.35 33.84 4.80
C TRP A 74 15.53 35.27 5.35
N ARG A 75 16.12 36.19 4.56
CA ARG A 75 16.22 37.61 4.96
C ARG A 75 14.85 38.23 5.24
N ALA A 76 13.85 37.95 4.39
CA ALA A 76 12.50 38.43 4.60
C ALA A 76 11.87 37.89 5.90
N LEU A 77 12.08 36.61 6.22
CA LEU A 77 11.64 36.00 7.48
C LEU A 77 12.28 36.68 8.70
N LEU A 78 13.58 36.96 8.65
CA LEU A 78 14.30 37.61 9.75
C LEU A 78 13.93 39.09 9.93
N ALA A 79 13.48 39.75 8.86
CA ALA A 79 13.07 41.16 8.87
C ALA A 79 11.71 41.39 9.56
N VAL A 80 10.90 40.34 9.75
CA VAL A 80 9.65 40.42 10.53
C VAL A 80 9.99 40.83 11.98
N PRO A 81 9.22 41.72 12.62
CA PRO A 81 9.44 42.08 14.03
C PRO A 81 9.49 40.84 14.92
N GLY A 82 10.61 40.63 15.62
CA GLY A 82 10.86 39.45 16.45
C GLY A 82 11.27 38.18 15.70
N GLY A 83 11.23 38.16 14.37
CA GLY A 83 11.55 37.00 13.53
C GLY A 83 12.96 36.45 13.78
N LEU A 84 13.98 37.32 13.81
CA LEU A 84 15.34 36.92 14.16
C LEU A 84 15.44 36.24 15.53
N ALA A 85 14.81 36.81 16.55
CA ALA A 85 14.84 36.25 17.91
C ALA A 85 14.16 34.88 17.97
N VAL A 86 13.03 34.72 17.28
CA VAL A 86 12.31 33.44 17.19
C VAL A 86 13.16 32.39 16.47
N VAL A 87 13.77 32.73 15.32
CA VAL A 87 14.61 31.79 14.56
C VAL A 87 15.84 31.36 15.37
N GLU A 88 16.52 32.29 16.02
CA GLU A 88 17.67 31.99 16.89
C GLU A 88 17.25 31.11 18.08
N ALA A 89 16.12 31.41 18.73
CA ALA A 89 15.62 30.61 19.84
C ALA A 89 15.22 29.20 19.42
N VAL A 90 14.49 29.05 18.31
CA VAL A 90 14.10 27.74 17.76
C VAL A 90 15.34 26.94 17.38
N GLY A 91 16.33 27.57 16.72
CA GLY A 91 17.60 26.95 16.38
C GLY A 91 18.36 26.46 17.61
N MET A 92 18.46 27.29 18.65
CA MET A 92 19.15 26.95 19.90
C MET A 92 18.45 25.81 20.66
N ILE A 93 17.12 25.86 20.78
CA ILE A 93 16.32 24.80 21.41
C ILE A 93 16.50 23.48 20.65
N ALA A 94 16.42 23.51 19.31
CA ALA A 94 16.60 22.33 18.48
C ALA A 94 18.03 21.76 18.56
N ALA A 95 19.05 22.62 18.60
CA ALA A 95 20.44 22.21 18.79
C ALA A 95 20.65 21.56 20.17
N MET A 96 20.08 22.13 21.23
CA MET A 96 20.16 21.56 22.58
C MET A 96 19.43 20.22 22.67
N LEU A 97 18.24 20.12 22.07
CA LEU A 97 17.48 18.87 21.98
C LEU A 97 18.28 17.78 21.24
N SER A 98 18.97 18.15 20.16
CA SER A 98 19.88 17.26 19.43
C SER A 98 21.02 16.80 20.31
N LEU A 99 21.68 17.72 21.03
CA LEU A 99 22.81 17.41 21.89
C LEU A 99 22.40 16.41 23.00
N ILE A 100 21.31 16.69 23.70
CA ILE A 100 20.80 15.81 24.78
C ILE A 100 20.43 14.44 24.19
N GLY A 101 19.70 14.41 23.07
CA GLY A 101 19.35 13.17 22.37
C GLY A 101 20.57 12.34 21.98
N LEU A 102 21.59 12.98 21.42
CA LEU A 102 22.82 12.32 21.01
C LEU A 102 23.62 11.79 22.20
N VAL A 103 23.74 12.57 23.28
CA VAL A 103 24.40 12.12 24.52
C VAL A 103 23.68 10.89 25.09
N MET A 104 22.34 10.89 25.12
CA MET A 104 21.57 9.71 25.54
C MET A 104 21.84 8.49 24.65
N LEU A 105 21.96 8.67 23.33
CA LEU A 105 22.30 7.60 22.39
C LEU A 105 23.73 7.07 22.58
N ILE A 106 24.68 7.95 22.91
CA ILE A 106 26.06 7.57 23.26
C ILE A 106 26.05 6.74 24.55
N VAL A 107 25.43 7.26 25.61
CA VAL A 107 25.29 6.57 26.90
C VAL A 107 24.67 5.19 26.71
N ARG A 108 23.57 5.09 25.96
CA ARG A 108 22.94 3.81 25.60
C ARG A 108 23.94 2.86 24.92
N ARG A 109 24.72 3.37 23.96
CA ARG A 109 25.65 2.55 23.17
C ARG A 109 26.81 2.02 24.02
N VAL A 110 27.27 2.78 25.02
CA VAL A 110 28.35 2.36 25.91
C VAL A 110 27.88 1.63 27.16
N THR A 111 26.59 1.67 27.52
CA THR A 111 26.07 0.96 28.71
C THR A 111 25.39 -0.36 28.37
N SER A 112 24.82 -0.51 27.17
CA SER A 112 24.10 -1.73 26.79
C SER A 112 25.03 -2.75 26.11
N GLY A 113 25.34 -3.85 26.80
CA GLY A 113 26.19 -4.92 26.24
C GLY A 113 25.65 -5.52 24.92
N ARG A 114 24.31 -5.56 24.75
CA ARG A 114 23.68 -6.03 23.50
C ARG A 114 23.95 -5.08 22.32
N VAL A 115 23.93 -3.77 22.57
CA VAL A 115 24.18 -2.75 21.53
C VAL A 115 25.67 -2.68 21.20
N GLN A 116 26.55 -2.85 22.19
CA GLN A 116 28.00 -2.91 21.97
C GLN A 116 28.38 -4.06 21.03
N ALA A 117 27.77 -5.24 21.20
CA ALA A 117 28.05 -6.42 20.38
C ALA A 117 27.81 -6.21 18.86
N VAL A 118 26.96 -5.26 18.48
CA VAL A 118 26.63 -4.95 17.08
C VAL A 118 27.13 -3.58 16.62
N THR A 119 27.88 -2.87 17.47
CA THR A 119 28.42 -1.54 17.15
C THR A 119 29.72 -1.66 16.38
N THR A 120 29.82 -0.97 15.25
CA THR A 120 31.06 -0.92 14.46
C THR A 120 31.94 0.26 14.88
N THR A 121 33.25 0.20 14.59
CA THR A 121 34.19 1.31 14.84
C THR A 121 33.73 2.60 14.13
N MET A 122 33.22 2.48 12.90
CA MET A 122 32.68 3.61 12.15
C MET A 122 31.43 4.22 12.78
N ASP A 123 30.61 3.44 13.49
CA ASP A 123 29.48 4.00 14.25
C ASP A 123 29.98 4.90 15.39
N LEU A 124 31.06 4.51 16.08
CA LEU A 124 31.66 5.31 17.16
C LEU A 124 32.30 6.58 16.61
N VAL A 125 33.03 6.48 15.49
CA VAL A 125 33.63 7.64 14.82
C VAL A 125 32.53 8.64 14.44
N VAL A 126 31.48 8.20 13.73
CA VAL A 126 30.40 9.10 13.29
C VAL A 126 29.70 9.75 14.47
N VAL A 127 29.38 8.99 15.52
CA VAL A 127 28.69 9.54 16.69
C VAL A 127 29.59 10.54 17.45
N GLY A 128 30.90 10.26 17.57
CA GLY A 128 31.85 11.20 18.16
C GLY A 128 31.99 12.49 17.34
N LEU A 129 32.09 12.37 16.01
CA LEU A 129 32.09 13.53 15.13
C LEU A 129 30.78 14.33 15.25
N LEU A 130 29.62 13.67 15.29
CA LEU A 130 28.32 14.34 15.43
C LEU A 130 28.22 15.11 16.75
N LEU A 131 28.76 14.54 17.83
CA LEU A 131 28.82 15.22 19.12
C LEU A 131 29.67 16.49 19.01
N GLY A 132 30.85 16.39 18.37
CA GLY A 132 31.71 17.53 18.07
C GLY A 132 30.99 18.60 17.24
N GLN A 133 30.28 18.21 16.19
CA GLN A 133 29.59 19.13 15.28
C GLN A 133 28.49 19.93 15.95
N VAL A 134 27.63 19.26 16.72
CA VAL A 134 26.53 19.92 17.43
C VAL A 134 27.10 20.82 18.52
N THR A 135 28.13 20.37 19.24
CA THR A 135 28.80 21.18 20.28
C THR A 135 29.45 22.42 19.68
N LEU A 136 30.22 22.28 18.61
CA LEU A 136 30.84 23.40 17.90
C LEU A 136 29.79 24.35 17.32
N GLY A 137 28.65 23.82 16.84
CA GLY A 137 27.53 24.63 16.34
C GLY A 137 26.90 25.48 17.44
N ILE A 138 26.65 24.89 18.61
CA ILE A 138 26.15 25.61 19.79
C ILE A 138 27.16 26.66 20.25
N LEU A 139 28.44 26.30 20.36
CA LEU A 139 29.50 27.24 20.75
C LEU A 139 29.60 28.40 19.76
N THR A 140 29.51 28.12 18.45
CA THR A 140 29.47 29.14 17.41
C THR A 140 28.27 30.06 17.59
N ALA A 141 27.07 29.52 17.80
CA ALA A 141 25.85 30.32 17.98
C ALA A 141 25.91 31.21 19.24
N VAL A 142 26.57 30.76 20.30
CA VAL A 142 26.77 31.53 21.54
C VAL A 142 27.84 32.62 21.38
N GLN A 143 28.96 32.30 20.73
CA GLN A 143 30.09 33.23 20.57
C GLN A 143 29.86 34.26 19.45
N LEU A 144 29.27 33.81 18.33
CA LEU A 144 28.97 34.61 17.15
C LEU A 144 27.45 34.77 17.03
N ARG A 145 26.87 35.49 17.98
CA ARG A 145 25.43 35.72 18.09
C ARG A 145 24.84 36.28 16.78
N TYR A 146 23.56 35.98 16.56
CA TYR A 146 22.83 36.40 15.36
C TYR A 146 23.35 35.73 14.07
N GLY A 147 23.79 34.48 14.21
CA GLY A 147 24.22 33.59 13.12
C GLY A 147 23.27 33.55 11.95
N ALA A 148 21.96 33.52 12.24
CA ALA A 148 20.93 33.51 11.23
C ALA A 148 20.98 34.75 10.32
N ALA A 149 21.36 35.91 10.85
CA ALA A 149 21.40 37.18 10.11
C ALA A 149 22.69 37.33 9.30
N TRP A 150 23.86 37.18 9.93
CA TRP A 150 25.14 37.39 9.23
C TRP A 150 25.51 36.23 8.29
N GLY A 151 25.00 35.02 8.53
CA GLY A 151 25.34 33.83 7.73
C GLY A 151 24.98 33.96 6.24
N VAL A 152 23.92 34.71 5.91
CA VAL A 152 23.50 34.94 4.52
C VAL A 152 24.38 36.00 3.81
N GLY A 153 25.20 36.74 4.56
CA GLY A 153 26.17 37.69 4.02
C GLY A 153 27.56 37.11 3.80
N THR A 154 27.92 36.02 4.49
CA THR A 154 29.29 35.46 4.46
C THR A 154 29.30 33.96 4.11
N ALA A 155 28.79 33.11 5.00
CA ALA A 155 28.85 31.66 4.88
C ALA A 155 28.06 31.13 3.66
N VAL A 156 26.87 31.65 3.41
CA VAL A 156 26.05 31.24 2.24
C VAL A 156 26.72 31.63 0.92
N PRO A 157 27.18 32.88 0.71
CA PRO A 157 27.99 33.24 -0.46
C PRO A 157 29.25 32.37 -0.63
N TYR A 158 29.96 32.05 0.46
CA TYR A 158 31.10 31.13 0.40
C TYR A 158 30.70 29.74 -0.12
N LEU A 159 29.62 29.15 0.39
CA LEU A 159 29.11 27.85 -0.09
C LEU A 159 28.72 27.91 -1.57
N TRP A 160 28.07 28.99 -2.01
CA TRP A 160 27.74 29.20 -3.42
C TRP A 160 28.97 29.36 -4.30
N SER A 161 30.01 30.05 -3.83
CA SER A 161 31.29 30.24 -4.54
C SER A 161 31.96 28.90 -4.89
N LEU A 162 31.85 27.91 -3.99
CA LEU A 162 32.35 26.55 -4.22
C LEU A 162 31.55 25.86 -5.33
N LEU A 163 30.22 25.99 -5.32
CA LEU A 163 29.32 25.36 -6.30
C LEU A 163 29.38 25.99 -7.68
N THR A 164 29.62 27.30 -7.76
CA THR A 164 29.83 28.01 -9.03
C THR A 164 31.26 27.87 -9.56
N LEU A 165 32.12 27.08 -8.90
CA LEU A 165 33.52 26.83 -9.27
C LEU A 165 34.39 28.10 -9.28
N HIS A 166 34.00 29.11 -8.51
CA HIS A 166 34.75 30.33 -8.27
C HIS A 166 35.00 30.47 -6.76
N PRO A 167 35.83 29.60 -6.14
CA PRO A 167 35.95 29.51 -4.69
C PRO A 167 36.52 30.81 -4.10
N ASP A 168 35.77 31.43 -3.21
CA ASP A 168 36.20 32.62 -2.48
C ASP A 168 36.23 32.33 -0.98
N MET A 169 37.40 31.92 -0.48
CA MET A 169 37.59 31.63 0.94
C MET A 169 37.68 32.88 1.82
N THR A 170 37.84 34.08 1.23
CA THR A 170 38.01 35.32 2.01
C THR A 170 36.77 35.64 2.85
N LEU A 171 35.59 35.23 2.37
CA LEU A 171 34.29 35.35 3.02
C LEU A 171 34.22 34.67 4.41
N VAL A 172 35.06 33.67 4.67
CA VAL A 172 35.09 32.91 5.93
C VAL A 172 36.49 32.83 6.56
N ALA A 173 37.51 33.44 5.93
CA ALA A 173 38.90 33.32 6.34
C ALA A 173 39.19 33.97 7.70
N ASP A 174 38.48 35.04 8.04
CA ASP A 174 38.72 35.81 9.27
C ASP A 174 37.89 35.32 10.48
N PHE A 175 37.08 34.28 10.29
CA PHE A 175 36.27 33.74 11.38
C PHE A 175 37.13 33.01 12.43
N PRO A 176 36.70 33.03 13.72
CA PRO A 176 37.35 32.28 14.78
C PRO A 176 37.47 30.78 14.47
N LEU A 177 38.47 30.14 15.09
CA LEU A 177 38.74 28.72 14.90
C LEU A 177 37.51 27.84 15.18
N VAL A 178 36.69 28.18 16.17
CA VAL A 178 35.47 27.42 16.53
C VAL A 178 34.52 27.31 15.33
N PHE A 179 34.29 28.42 14.61
CA PHE A 179 33.46 28.45 13.41
C PHE A 179 34.12 27.68 12.25
N LYS A 180 35.42 27.90 12.02
CA LYS A 180 36.17 27.17 10.97
C LYS A 180 36.11 25.66 11.19
N LEU A 181 36.25 25.20 12.44
CA LEU A 181 36.13 23.78 12.79
C LEU A 181 34.72 23.25 12.54
N HIS A 182 33.66 24.02 12.87
CA HIS A 182 32.29 23.64 12.55
C HIS A 182 32.06 23.47 11.04
N LEU A 183 32.66 24.36 10.23
CA LEU A 183 32.59 24.31 8.76
C LEU A 183 33.37 23.11 8.18
N VAL A 184 34.61 22.90 8.64
CA VAL A 184 35.47 21.78 8.22
C VAL A 184 34.83 20.44 8.58
N LEU A 185 34.27 20.33 9.78
CA LEU A 185 33.62 19.11 10.23
C LEU A 185 32.30 18.84 9.48
N ALA A 186 31.57 19.88 9.05
CA ALA A 186 30.45 19.72 8.10
C ALA A 186 30.90 19.08 6.77
N TRP A 187 32.02 19.54 6.19
CA TRP A 187 32.59 18.94 4.99
C TRP A 187 33.07 17.50 5.22
N LEU A 188 33.62 17.20 6.41
CA LEU A 188 34.00 15.85 6.78
C LEU A 188 32.80 14.90 6.81
N PHE A 189 31.61 15.33 7.23
CA PHE A 189 30.41 14.48 7.13
C PHE A 189 30.00 14.19 5.70
N ILE A 190 30.07 15.19 4.82
CA ILE A 190 29.77 15.00 3.40
C ILE A 190 30.76 13.98 2.83
N LEU A 191 32.05 14.10 3.15
CA LEU A 191 33.08 13.14 2.73
C LEU A 191 32.83 11.71 3.26
N LEU A 192 32.39 11.57 4.51
CA LEU A 192 32.13 10.28 5.16
C LEU A 192 30.76 9.68 4.84
N LEU A 193 29.87 10.44 4.21
CA LEU A 193 28.50 10.03 3.88
C LEU A 193 28.42 8.66 3.17
N PRO A 194 29.17 8.38 2.10
CA PRO A 194 29.05 7.12 1.36
C PRO A 194 29.64 5.93 2.10
N PHE A 195 30.48 6.14 3.12
CA PHE A 195 31.20 5.06 3.82
C PHE A 195 30.58 4.67 5.15
N THR A 196 29.58 5.41 5.61
CA THR A 196 29.05 5.29 6.96
C THR A 196 27.55 5.00 6.99
N ARG A 197 26.98 4.92 8.20
CA ARG A 197 25.54 4.85 8.39
C ARG A 197 24.82 6.11 7.91
N LEU A 198 25.50 7.24 7.74
CA LEU A 198 24.90 8.53 7.35
C LEU A 198 24.18 8.47 6.00
N ILE A 199 24.50 7.49 5.16
CA ILE A 199 23.81 7.25 3.88
C ILE A 199 22.29 7.14 4.02
N HIS A 200 21.76 6.74 5.19
CA HIS A 200 20.32 6.71 5.45
C HIS A 200 19.64 8.09 5.30
N PHE A 201 20.38 9.19 5.42
CA PHE A 201 19.91 10.54 5.14
C PHE A 201 19.41 10.70 3.71
N LEU A 202 20.03 10.01 2.74
CA LEU A 202 19.59 10.00 1.35
C LEU A 202 18.44 9.00 1.08
N ALA A 203 18.04 8.22 2.08
CA ALA A 203 17.00 7.20 1.99
C ALA A 203 15.65 7.65 2.58
N VAL A 204 15.43 8.97 2.72
CA VAL A 204 14.17 9.51 3.26
C VAL A 204 13.02 9.07 2.34
N PRO A 205 12.00 8.35 2.86
CA PRO A 205 10.98 7.73 2.03
C PRO A 205 9.90 8.75 1.61
N VAL A 206 10.28 9.84 0.94
CA VAL A 206 9.34 10.89 0.50
C VAL A 206 8.27 10.31 -0.44
N SER A 207 8.66 9.37 -1.30
CA SER A 207 7.74 8.68 -2.21
C SER A 207 6.67 7.87 -1.48
N TYR A 208 6.88 7.48 -0.21
CA TYR A 208 5.90 6.73 0.57
C TYR A 208 4.60 7.51 0.79
N LEU A 209 4.68 8.84 0.86
CA LEU A 209 3.51 9.71 1.05
C LEU A 209 2.49 9.62 -0.11
N TRP A 210 2.94 9.25 -1.31
CA TRP A 210 2.10 9.07 -2.51
C TRP A 210 2.11 7.64 -3.06
N ARG A 211 2.73 6.68 -2.35
CA ARG A 211 2.84 5.29 -2.80
C ARG A 211 1.55 4.55 -2.48
N ALA A 212 1.05 3.76 -3.43
CA ALA A 212 -0.07 2.85 -3.17
C ALA A 212 0.28 1.85 -2.04
N PRO A 213 -0.67 1.46 -1.17
CA PRO A 213 -0.41 0.55 -0.06
C PRO A 213 0.11 -0.83 -0.49
N GLN A 214 -0.35 -1.33 -1.64
CA GLN A 214 0.03 -2.64 -2.17
C GLN A 214 0.97 -2.49 -3.36
N LEU A 215 2.11 -3.20 -3.32
CA LEU A 215 3.05 -3.27 -4.44
C LEU A 215 3.27 -4.72 -4.82
N VAL A 216 3.02 -5.02 -6.09
CA VAL A 216 3.16 -6.35 -6.66
C VAL A 216 4.40 -6.36 -7.55
N VAL A 217 5.34 -7.25 -7.26
CA VAL A 217 6.58 -7.45 -8.03
C VAL A 217 6.57 -8.85 -8.64
N TRP A 218 6.58 -8.94 -9.97
CA TRP A 218 6.65 -10.19 -10.72
C TRP A 218 8.12 -10.62 -10.91
N THR A 219 8.48 -11.89 -10.70
CA THR A 219 9.88 -12.37 -10.60
C THR A 219 10.39 -13.20 -11.80
N THR A 220 9.60 -13.44 -12.84
CA THR A 220 10.01 -14.20 -14.03
C THR A 220 10.65 -13.29 -15.09
N ARG A 221 11.91 -13.57 -15.46
CA ARG A 221 12.68 -12.84 -16.48
C ARG A 221 12.56 -13.56 -17.83
N ARG A 222 11.93 -12.96 -18.84
CA ARG A 222 11.99 -13.48 -20.22
C ARG A 222 13.33 -13.17 -20.84
N GLY A 223 14.06 -14.20 -21.27
CA GLY A 223 15.30 -14.05 -22.03
C GLY A 223 14.99 -13.97 -23.52
N GLY A 224 15.21 -12.80 -24.13
CA GLY A 224 15.02 -12.60 -25.57
C GLY A 224 15.66 -11.35 -26.18
N GLU A 225 16.58 -10.65 -25.51
CA GLU A 225 16.90 -9.24 -25.85
C GLU A 225 18.33 -8.95 -26.37
N GLN A 226 19.16 -9.95 -26.73
CA GLN A 226 20.52 -9.64 -27.21
C GLN A 226 20.61 -9.07 -28.65
N PRO A 227 19.83 -9.50 -29.65
CA PRO A 227 19.89 -8.91 -31.01
C PRO A 227 19.31 -7.48 -31.09
N ALA A 228 18.45 -7.10 -30.14
CA ALA A 228 17.76 -5.80 -30.14
C ALA A 228 18.66 -4.64 -29.67
N LEU A 229 19.73 -4.93 -28.91
CA LEU A 229 20.59 -3.92 -28.30
C LEU A 229 21.51 -3.19 -29.30
N ASP A 230 21.94 -3.88 -30.36
CA ASP A 230 22.83 -3.29 -31.39
C ASP A 230 22.06 -2.41 -32.38
N LEU A 231 20.82 -2.76 -32.71
CA LEU A 231 19.91 -1.88 -33.46
C LEU A 231 19.55 -0.62 -32.66
N ALA A 232 19.24 -0.76 -31.37
CA ALA A 232 18.88 0.35 -30.47
C ALA A 232 19.99 1.41 -30.33
N ARG A 233 21.26 1.03 -30.50
CA ARG A 233 22.40 1.96 -30.41
C ARG A 233 22.55 2.86 -31.65
N SER A 234 22.11 2.38 -32.80
CA SER A 234 22.09 3.16 -34.05
C SER A 234 20.87 4.10 -34.11
N ASP A 235 19.75 3.68 -33.54
CA ASP A 235 18.53 4.48 -33.45
C ASP A 235 18.62 5.60 -32.40
N THR A 236 19.26 5.34 -31.24
CA THR A 236 19.44 6.35 -30.17
C THR A 236 20.19 7.60 -30.61
N ARG A 237 21.16 7.50 -31.53
CA ARG A 237 21.90 8.66 -32.05
C ARG A 237 21.06 9.50 -33.01
N ARG A 238 20.14 8.88 -33.73
CA ARG A 238 19.21 9.53 -34.67
C ARG A 238 18.01 10.14 -33.94
N GLU A 239 17.59 9.52 -32.84
CA GLU A 239 16.54 10.00 -31.95
C GLU A 239 16.98 11.17 -31.06
N PHE A 240 18.26 11.25 -30.67
CA PHE A 240 18.78 12.39 -29.91
C PHE A 240 18.71 13.72 -30.70
N LEU A 241 19.05 13.69 -31.99
CA LEU A 241 18.97 14.86 -32.88
C LEU A 241 17.52 15.25 -33.21
N ARG A 242 16.62 14.27 -33.40
CA ARG A 242 15.18 14.52 -33.58
C ARG A 242 14.50 14.99 -32.29
N GLY A 243 14.91 14.46 -31.15
CA GLY A 243 14.44 14.85 -29.82
C GLY A 243 14.79 16.30 -29.48
N SER A 244 15.99 16.74 -29.84
CA SER A 244 16.44 18.13 -29.59
C SER A 244 15.59 19.18 -30.33
N LEU A 245 15.27 18.94 -31.62
CA LEU A 245 14.33 19.79 -32.38
C LEU A 245 12.88 19.63 -31.89
N GLY A 246 12.51 18.42 -31.42
CA GLY A 246 11.20 18.11 -30.87
C GLY A 246 10.92 18.80 -29.54
N VAL A 247 11.90 18.96 -28.64
CA VAL A 247 11.70 19.62 -27.33
C VAL A 247 11.30 21.09 -27.48
N ALA A 248 11.93 21.82 -28.41
CA ALA A 248 11.60 23.23 -28.66
C ALA A 248 10.17 23.42 -29.22
N GLY A 249 9.70 22.51 -30.08
CA GLY A 249 8.32 22.50 -30.56
C GLY A 249 7.32 21.99 -29.51
N ALA A 250 7.73 21.01 -28.69
CA ALA A 250 6.88 20.37 -27.68
C ALA A 250 6.60 21.29 -26.49
N SER A 251 7.49 22.22 -26.10
CA SER A 251 7.20 23.18 -25.03
C SER A 251 6.00 24.08 -25.35
N GLY A 252 5.79 24.45 -26.63
CA GLY A 252 4.62 25.22 -27.07
C GLY A 252 3.32 24.39 -27.11
N LEU A 253 3.42 23.10 -27.47
CA LEU A 253 2.28 22.19 -27.55
C LEU A 253 1.93 21.55 -26.18
N LEU A 254 2.87 21.52 -25.24
CA LEU A 254 2.69 21.01 -23.86
C LEU A 254 1.67 21.82 -23.06
N ALA A 255 1.46 23.10 -23.37
CA ALA A 255 0.40 23.89 -22.74
C ALA A 255 -1.02 23.40 -23.10
N ILE A 256 -1.18 22.79 -24.28
CA ILE A 256 -2.46 22.27 -24.77
C ILE A 256 -2.64 20.79 -24.35
N GLY A 257 -1.56 20.00 -24.36
CA GLY A 257 -1.57 18.56 -24.08
C GLY A 257 -1.65 18.13 -22.61
N VAL A 258 -1.46 19.03 -21.63
CA VAL A 258 -1.66 18.72 -20.20
C VAL A 258 -3.11 18.27 -19.93
N SER A 259 -4.07 18.80 -20.70
CA SER A 259 -5.49 18.45 -20.66
C SER A 259 -5.76 16.99 -21.06
N GLU A 260 -5.02 16.46 -22.03
CA GLU A 260 -5.23 15.11 -22.60
C GLU A 260 -4.56 14.02 -21.74
N LYS A 261 -3.41 14.32 -21.11
CA LYS A 261 -2.69 13.39 -20.23
C LYS A 261 -3.42 13.09 -18.91
N ALA A 262 -4.25 14.01 -18.43
CA ALA A 262 -5.12 13.77 -17.28
C ALA A 262 -6.14 12.66 -17.54
N VAL A 263 -6.61 12.51 -18.79
CA VAL A 263 -7.60 11.50 -19.19
C VAL A 263 -6.98 10.09 -19.28
N ASN A 264 -5.72 9.98 -19.74
CA ASN A 264 -5.05 8.68 -19.88
C ASN A 264 -4.52 8.11 -18.56
N PHE A 265 -4.33 8.94 -17.53
CA PHE A 265 -3.98 8.49 -16.18
C PHE A 265 -5.04 7.55 -15.57
N PHE A 266 -6.31 7.71 -15.94
CA PHE A 266 -7.40 6.82 -15.49
C PHE A 266 -7.48 5.47 -16.23
N LYS A 267 -6.70 5.24 -17.31
CA LYS A 267 -6.85 4.05 -18.17
C LYS A 267 -5.86 2.89 -17.92
N GLY A 268 -4.78 3.09 -17.17
CA GLY A 268 -3.84 2.03 -16.75
C GLY A 268 -2.92 1.43 -17.85
N PRO A 269 -1.87 0.67 -17.49
CA PRO A 269 -0.80 0.24 -18.40
C PRO A 269 -1.09 -1.07 -19.15
N THR A 270 -0.54 -1.18 -20.36
CA THR A 270 -0.68 -2.35 -21.26
C THR A 270 0.40 -3.42 -21.01
N PRO A 271 0.03 -4.70 -20.77
CA PRO A 271 0.97 -5.79 -20.44
C PRO A 271 1.79 -6.33 -21.64
N ASP A 272 2.90 -7.05 -21.33
CA ASP A 272 3.81 -7.75 -22.28
C ASP A 272 3.13 -8.97 -22.94
N ALA A 273 3.45 -9.28 -24.19
CA ALA A 273 2.67 -10.18 -25.07
C ALA A 273 2.48 -11.60 -24.55
N ASP A 274 3.50 -12.26 -23.98
CA ASP A 274 3.28 -13.60 -23.38
C ASP A 274 2.86 -13.55 -21.90
N ALA A 275 2.98 -12.40 -21.21
CA ALA A 275 2.43 -12.22 -19.86
C ALA A 275 0.92 -11.98 -19.98
N GLU A 276 0.54 -11.23 -21.01
CA GLU A 276 -0.77 -11.14 -21.57
C GLU A 276 -1.25 -12.51 -22.04
N SER A 277 -0.47 -13.32 -22.78
CA SER A 277 -0.93 -14.66 -23.20
C SER A 277 -1.21 -15.60 -22.02
N LEU A 278 -0.34 -15.67 -21.01
CA LEU A 278 -0.57 -16.48 -19.80
C LEU A 278 -1.75 -15.96 -18.96
N LEU A 279 -1.91 -14.64 -18.88
CA LEU A 279 -3.09 -14.02 -18.27
C LEU A 279 -4.35 -14.33 -19.08
N LEU A 280 -4.26 -14.33 -20.41
CA LEU A 280 -5.34 -14.66 -21.34
C LEU A 280 -5.69 -16.13 -21.28
N GLU A 281 -4.74 -17.05 -21.12
CA GLU A 281 -5.01 -18.48 -20.91
C GLU A 281 -5.73 -18.74 -19.58
N LYS A 282 -5.26 -18.12 -18.49
CA LYS A 282 -5.97 -18.19 -17.19
C LYS A 282 -7.34 -17.54 -17.26
N LYS A 283 -7.46 -16.42 -17.98
CA LYS A 283 -8.73 -15.73 -18.20
C LYS A 283 -9.65 -16.57 -19.08
N LEU A 284 -9.13 -17.26 -20.08
CA LEU A 284 -9.85 -18.16 -20.97
C LEU A 284 -10.38 -19.36 -20.19
N ALA A 285 -9.54 -20.02 -19.38
CA ALA A 285 -9.98 -21.12 -18.52
C ALA A 285 -11.09 -20.68 -17.55
N ARG A 286 -10.97 -19.48 -16.95
CA ARG A 286 -12.03 -18.92 -16.10
C ARG A 286 -13.30 -18.58 -16.89
N LEU A 287 -13.16 -18.02 -18.10
CA LEU A 287 -14.28 -17.70 -18.98
C LEU A 287 -14.98 -18.95 -19.49
N GLN A 288 -14.24 -20.04 -19.74
CA GLN A 288 -14.81 -21.33 -20.12
C GLN A 288 -15.61 -21.92 -18.97
N LEU A 289 -15.07 -21.95 -17.75
CA LEU A 289 -15.82 -22.37 -16.56
C LEU A 289 -17.08 -21.53 -16.34
N SER A 290 -16.97 -20.21 -16.50
CA SER A 290 -18.12 -19.30 -16.39
C SER A 290 -19.12 -19.51 -17.53
N ALA A 291 -18.66 -19.79 -18.75
CA ALA A 291 -19.51 -20.09 -19.89
C ALA A 291 -20.24 -21.44 -19.73
N GLU A 292 -19.58 -22.46 -19.16
CA GLU A 292 -20.19 -23.73 -18.80
C GLU A 292 -21.25 -23.55 -17.71
N GLU A 293 -20.95 -22.78 -16.67
CA GLU A 293 -21.93 -22.42 -15.62
C GLU A 293 -23.13 -21.68 -16.21
N ARG A 294 -22.90 -20.68 -17.08
CA ARG A 294 -23.97 -19.96 -17.78
C ARG A 294 -24.73 -20.84 -18.77
N ALA A 295 -24.08 -21.82 -19.40
CA ALA A 295 -24.76 -22.77 -20.28
C ALA A 295 -25.73 -23.65 -19.47
N LEU A 296 -25.31 -24.13 -18.30
CA LEU A 296 -26.18 -24.86 -17.37
C LEU A 296 -27.32 -24.00 -16.85
N GLU A 297 -27.05 -22.74 -16.49
CA GLU A 297 -28.08 -21.79 -16.09
C GLU A 297 -29.08 -21.55 -17.23
N LEU A 298 -28.62 -21.33 -18.46
CA LEU A 298 -29.49 -21.18 -19.63
C LEU A 298 -30.30 -22.44 -19.94
N GLU A 299 -29.72 -23.62 -19.80
CA GLU A 299 -30.44 -24.89 -19.96
C GLU A 299 -31.56 -25.01 -18.91
N ARG A 300 -31.28 -24.63 -17.67
CA ARG A 300 -32.26 -24.58 -16.58
C ARG A 300 -33.35 -23.54 -16.84
N HIS A 301 -33.00 -22.32 -17.23
CA HIS A 301 -33.97 -21.28 -17.57
C HIS A 301 -34.74 -21.57 -18.87
N ARG A 302 -34.23 -22.39 -19.78
CA ARG A 302 -35.00 -22.85 -20.95
C ARG A 302 -36.01 -23.92 -20.57
N SER A 303 -35.65 -24.77 -19.62
CA SER A 303 -36.54 -25.80 -19.10
C SER A 303 -37.75 -25.16 -18.42
N ALA A 304 -38.95 -25.55 -18.81
CA ALA A 304 -40.18 -25.08 -18.17
C ALA A 304 -40.33 -25.65 -16.75
N PHE A 305 -39.71 -26.81 -16.52
CA PHE A 305 -39.77 -27.59 -15.30
C PHE A 305 -38.40 -28.23 -15.04
N ILE A 306 -37.93 -28.17 -13.80
CA ILE A 306 -36.72 -28.85 -13.36
C ILE A 306 -37.14 -30.01 -12.47
N GLN A 307 -36.79 -31.24 -12.86
CA GLN A 307 -37.08 -32.43 -12.06
C GLN A 307 -36.25 -32.43 -10.77
N VAL A 308 -36.92 -32.63 -9.63
CA VAL A 308 -36.28 -32.71 -8.32
C VAL A 308 -36.19 -34.16 -7.87
N VAL A 309 -37.34 -34.76 -7.55
CA VAL A 309 -37.42 -36.09 -6.93
C VAL A 309 -38.85 -36.63 -7.06
N ARG A 310 -39.06 -37.93 -6.93
CA ARG A 310 -40.43 -38.49 -6.88
C ARG A 310 -41.11 -38.17 -5.55
N GLN A 311 -42.42 -37.95 -5.57
CA GLN A 311 -43.19 -37.61 -4.37
C GLN A 311 -43.08 -38.70 -3.28
N ALA A 312 -43.02 -39.97 -3.68
CA ALA A 312 -42.84 -41.10 -2.78
C ALA A 312 -41.46 -41.14 -2.08
N ASP A 313 -40.43 -40.54 -2.69
CA ASP A 313 -39.06 -40.55 -2.19
C ASP A 313 -38.78 -39.37 -1.23
N LEU A 314 -39.73 -38.45 -1.03
CA LEU A 314 -39.63 -37.35 -0.06
C LEU A 314 -39.87 -37.85 1.37
N SER A 315 -39.01 -37.42 2.29
CA SER A 315 -39.13 -37.71 3.72
C SER A 315 -39.76 -36.53 4.48
N GLU A 316 -40.48 -36.86 5.56
CA GLU A 316 -41.03 -35.90 6.52
C GLU A 316 -39.98 -35.42 7.54
N VAL A 317 -38.82 -36.08 7.63
CA VAL A 317 -37.78 -35.82 8.64
C VAL A 317 -36.47 -35.32 8.03
N LYS A 318 -36.19 -35.68 6.77
CA LYS A 318 -34.95 -35.31 6.07
C LYS A 318 -35.24 -34.68 4.72
N GLY A 319 -34.73 -33.47 4.53
CA GLY A 319 -34.88 -32.71 3.30
C GLY A 319 -33.99 -33.21 2.18
N HIS A 320 -34.53 -33.22 0.97
CA HIS A 320 -33.78 -33.51 -0.25
C HIS A 320 -33.18 -32.22 -0.79
N TYR A 321 -31.85 -32.16 -0.93
CA TYR A 321 -31.17 -31.03 -1.55
C TYR A 321 -31.31 -31.07 -3.06
N PHE A 322 -31.58 -29.91 -3.64
CA PHE A 322 -31.57 -29.71 -5.08
C PHE A 322 -31.01 -28.33 -5.40
N ILE A 323 -30.80 -28.05 -6.69
CA ILE A 323 -30.42 -26.73 -7.19
C ILE A 323 -31.63 -26.11 -7.88
N ASP A 324 -31.93 -24.84 -7.64
CA ASP A 324 -33.07 -24.15 -8.26
C ASP A 324 -32.72 -23.60 -9.66
N TYR A 325 -33.54 -22.69 -10.19
CA TYR A 325 -33.31 -22.06 -11.49
C TYR A 325 -32.11 -21.09 -11.45
N ASP A 326 -31.89 -20.42 -10.33
CA ASP A 326 -30.84 -19.40 -10.13
C ASP A 326 -29.53 -20.01 -9.60
N MET A 327 -29.34 -21.32 -9.81
CA MET A 327 -28.18 -22.09 -9.33
C MET A 327 -27.98 -22.02 -7.80
N ALA A 328 -29.05 -21.76 -7.04
CA ALA A 328 -29.03 -21.73 -5.58
C ALA A 328 -29.51 -23.06 -4.99
N PRO A 329 -28.98 -23.48 -3.82
CA PRO A 329 -29.44 -24.69 -3.17
C PRO A 329 -30.85 -24.49 -2.60
N GLY A 330 -31.70 -25.50 -2.81
CA GLY A 330 -33.04 -25.63 -2.27
C GLY A 330 -33.21 -26.93 -1.49
N LEU A 331 -34.27 -26.99 -0.69
CA LEU A 331 -34.65 -28.15 0.12
C LEU A 331 -36.12 -28.49 -0.11
N ALA A 332 -36.39 -29.78 -0.33
CA ALA A 332 -37.73 -30.32 -0.47
C ALA A 332 -38.03 -31.34 0.62
N PHE A 333 -39.21 -31.22 1.24
CA PHE A 333 -39.70 -32.10 2.31
C PHE A 333 -41.10 -32.60 1.97
N LYS A 334 -41.51 -33.72 2.57
CA LYS A 334 -42.91 -34.13 2.58
C LYS A 334 -43.62 -33.47 3.77
N GLY A 335 -44.68 -32.73 3.50
CA GLY A 335 -45.51 -32.14 4.55
C GLY A 335 -46.44 -33.19 5.19
N PRO A 336 -46.87 -32.97 6.44
CA PRO A 336 -47.82 -33.86 7.13
C PRO A 336 -49.18 -33.94 6.41
N ASP A 337 -49.53 -32.89 5.66
CA ASP A 337 -50.75 -32.80 4.84
C ASP A 337 -50.61 -33.58 3.50
N GLY A 338 -49.51 -34.32 3.29
CA GLY A 338 -49.20 -35.10 2.08
C GLY A 338 -48.58 -34.30 0.93
N TRP A 339 -48.63 -32.96 1.00
CA TRP A 339 -48.10 -32.03 0.00
C TRP A 339 -46.59 -31.78 0.17
N PRO A 340 -45.84 -31.54 -0.92
CA PRO A 340 -44.43 -31.18 -0.82
C PRO A 340 -44.25 -29.75 -0.28
N ILE A 341 -43.24 -29.57 0.57
CA ILE A 341 -42.79 -28.28 1.09
C ILE A 341 -41.43 -28.00 0.45
N VAL A 342 -41.35 -26.94 -0.36
CA VAL A 342 -40.15 -26.62 -1.13
C VAL A 342 -39.67 -25.21 -0.79
N ARG A 343 -38.45 -25.08 -0.29
CA ARG A 343 -37.88 -23.80 0.17
C ARG A 343 -36.43 -23.63 -0.25
N SER A 344 -35.96 -22.39 -0.24
CA SER A 344 -34.54 -22.10 -0.42
C SER A 344 -33.74 -22.63 0.77
N ALA A 345 -32.59 -23.26 0.49
CA ALA A 345 -31.64 -23.67 1.51
C ALA A 345 -30.66 -22.54 1.87
N LYS A 346 -30.77 -21.35 1.25
CA LYS A 346 -29.94 -20.18 1.61
C LYS A 346 -30.52 -19.45 2.80
N CYS A 347 -29.75 -19.40 3.88
CA CYS A 347 -30.10 -18.63 5.08
C CYS A 347 -30.24 -17.13 4.74
N THR A 348 -31.31 -16.50 5.22
CA THR A 348 -31.59 -15.06 5.02
C THR A 348 -30.68 -14.10 5.79
N HIS A 349 -29.76 -14.61 6.62
CA HIS A 349 -28.76 -13.81 7.33
C HIS A 349 -27.56 -13.45 6.45
N LEU A 350 -26.74 -14.46 6.08
CA LEU A 350 -25.51 -14.28 5.30
C LEU A 350 -25.42 -15.23 4.09
N GLY A 351 -26.48 -15.97 3.77
CA GLY A 351 -26.52 -16.85 2.60
C GLY A 351 -25.89 -18.23 2.77
N CYS A 352 -25.49 -18.63 3.98
CA CYS A 352 -25.03 -20.00 4.26
C CYS A 352 -26.11 -21.04 3.92
N THR A 353 -25.69 -22.21 3.47
CA THR A 353 -26.60 -23.36 3.27
C THR A 353 -27.08 -23.89 4.63
N VAL A 354 -28.39 -23.94 4.84
CA VAL A 354 -29.03 -24.53 6.03
C VAL A 354 -28.99 -26.07 5.95
N GLY A 355 -29.04 -26.74 7.10
CA GLY A 355 -29.06 -28.21 7.18
C GLY A 355 -30.35 -28.85 6.65
N SER A 356 -30.30 -30.15 6.37
CA SER A 356 -31.41 -30.93 5.83
C SER A 356 -32.24 -31.66 6.88
N ASP A 357 -31.72 -31.84 8.08
CA ASP A 357 -32.37 -32.64 9.12
C ASP A 357 -33.32 -31.76 9.95
N ILE A 358 -34.53 -32.27 10.19
CA ILE A 358 -35.56 -31.60 10.98
C ILE A 358 -35.44 -32.04 12.45
N ASP A 359 -35.43 -31.06 13.36
CA ASP A 359 -35.45 -31.33 14.80
C ASP A 359 -36.84 -31.76 15.32
N ALA A 360 -36.92 -32.15 16.60
CA ALA A 360 -38.17 -32.60 17.21
C ALA A 360 -39.27 -31.51 17.23
N GLU A 361 -38.89 -30.24 17.08
CA GLU A 361 -39.79 -29.09 17.02
C GLU A 361 -40.16 -28.68 15.59
N GLY A 362 -39.76 -29.44 14.56
CA GLY A 362 -40.10 -29.15 13.17
C GLY A 362 -39.24 -28.07 12.51
N ARG A 363 -38.02 -27.83 13.01
CA ARG A 363 -37.12 -26.76 12.57
C ARG A 363 -35.84 -27.31 11.92
N ILE A 364 -35.24 -26.48 11.07
CA ILE A 364 -33.96 -26.74 10.40
C ILE A 364 -32.90 -25.75 10.88
N LEU A 365 -31.69 -26.25 11.09
CA LEU A 365 -30.56 -25.49 11.64
C LEU A 365 -29.67 -24.90 10.55
N CYS A 366 -29.36 -23.61 10.66
CA CYS A 366 -28.24 -22.99 9.97
C CYS A 366 -26.98 -23.06 10.85
N PRO A 367 -25.91 -23.78 10.42
CA PRO A 367 -24.74 -24.03 11.27
C PRO A 367 -23.84 -22.81 11.45
N CYS A 368 -23.93 -21.78 10.60
CA CYS A 368 -23.02 -20.63 10.65
C CYS A 368 -23.15 -19.79 11.94
N HIS A 369 -24.37 -19.46 12.35
CA HIS A 369 -24.65 -18.67 13.56
C HIS A 369 -25.89 -19.19 14.32
N ILE A 370 -26.19 -20.48 14.17
CA ILE A 370 -27.21 -21.20 14.96
C ILE A 370 -28.60 -20.55 14.80
N SER A 371 -28.99 -20.27 13.56
CA SER A 371 -30.36 -19.83 13.27
C SER A 371 -31.25 -21.03 13.00
N TYR A 372 -32.41 -21.09 13.65
CA TYR A 372 -33.39 -22.14 13.41
C TYR A 372 -34.55 -21.58 12.59
N PHE A 373 -34.98 -22.32 11.58
CA PHE A 373 -36.12 -21.96 10.75
C PHE A 373 -37.20 -23.04 10.82
N ASP A 374 -38.45 -22.64 10.99
CA ASP A 374 -39.59 -23.54 10.89
C ASP A 374 -39.73 -24.08 9.45
N VAL A 375 -39.86 -25.39 9.28
CA VAL A 375 -39.86 -26.02 7.94
C VAL A 375 -41.11 -25.64 7.14
N ARG A 376 -42.27 -25.52 7.82
CA ARG A 376 -43.56 -25.26 7.14
C ARG A 376 -43.66 -23.82 6.69
N THR A 377 -43.32 -22.87 7.56
CA THR A 377 -43.50 -21.43 7.34
C THR A 377 -42.24 -20.73 6.85
N GLY A 378 -41.07 -21.34 7.07
CA GLY A 378 -39.76 -20.74 6.83
C GLY A 378 -39.36 -19.70 7.87
N GLN A 379 -40.20 -19.37 8.86
CA GLN A 379 -39.92 -18.29 9.80
C GLN A 379 -38.73 -18.61 10.71
N PRO A 380 -37.86 -17.63 10.99
CA PRO A 380 -36.79 -17.81 11.95
C PRO A 380 -37.34 -17.82 13.37
N ASN A 381 -36.98 -18.85 14.14
CA ASN A 381 -37.43 -19.01 15.53
C ASN A 381 -36.35 -18.57 16.53
N SER A 382 -35.08 -18.63 16.16
CA SER A 382 -33.95 -18.21 16.98
C SER A 382 -32.72 -17.91 16.13
N GLY A 383 -31.77 -17.16 16.68
CA GLY A 383 -30.54 -16.71 16.00
C GLY A 383 -30.68 -15.38 15.26
N PRO A 384 -29.64 -14.92 14.54
CA PRO A 384 -29.57 -13.59 13.94
C PRO A 384 -30.43 -13.37 12.68
N ALA A 385 -31.03 -14.41 12.10
CA ALA A 385 -31.88 -14.28 10.93
C ALA A 385 -33.23 -13.66 11.29
N THR A 386 -33.67 -12.64 10.54
CA THR A 386 -34.92 -11.89 10.82
C THR A 386 -35.99 -12.07 9.75
N LYS A 387 -35.69 -12.79 8.65
CA LYS A 387 -36.60 -13.03 7.52
C LYS A 387 -36.82 -14.52 7.28
N PRO A 388 -38.01 -14.94 6.82
CA PRO A 388 -38.28 -16.34 6.54
C PRO A 388 -37.50 -16.85 5.32
N LEU A 389 -37.21 -18.15 5.29
CA LEU A 389 -36.66 -18.81 4.11
C LEU A 389 -37.64 -18.70 2.94
N PRO A 390 -37.21 -18.20 1.77
CA PRO A 390 -38.06 -18.09 0.60
C PRO A 390 -38.70 -19.42 0.22
N GLU A 391 -39.98 -19.39 -0.11
CA GLU A 391 -40.69 -20.52 -0.72
C GLU A 391 -40.37 -20.60 -2.20
N ILE A 392 -40.17 -21.81 -2.72
CA ILE A 392 -39.92 -22.04 -4.14
C ILE A 392 -41.15 -22.70 -4.77
N GLY A 393 -41.58 -22.21 -5.92
CA GLY A 393 -42.72 -22.73 -6.64
C GLY A 393 -42.47 -24.15 -7.16
N TRP A 394 -43.50 -24.98 -7.16
CA TRP A 394 -43.41 -26.37 -7.58
C TRP A 394 -44.67 -26.88 -8.27
N ALA A 395 -44.52 -27.94 -9.05
CA ALA A 395 -45.59 -28.67 -9.71
C ALA A 395 -45.35 -30.18 -9.57
N LEU A 396 -46.44 -30.93 -9.39
CA LEU A 396 -46.44 -32.39 -9.41
C LEU A 396 -47.00 -32.85 -10.75
N MET A 397 -46.26 -33.73 -11.43
CA MET A 397 -46.68 -34.29 -12.72
C MET A 397 -46.74 -35.80 -12.68
N ASP A 398 -47.71 -36.35 -13.40
CA ASP A 398 -47.81 -37.79 -13.62
C ASP A 398 -46.75 -38.30 -14.62
N GLY A 399 -46.68 -39.61 -14.83
CA GLY A 399 -45.76 -40.23 -15.79
C GLY A 399 -46.03 -39.88 -17.26
N ALA A 400 -47.16 -39.23 -17.56
CA ALA A 400 -47.52 -38.76 -18.91
C ALA A 400 -47.17 -37.26 -19.12
N GLY A 401 -46.67 -36.57 -18.10
CA GLY A 401 -46.29 -35.15 -18.16
C GLY A 401 -47.44 -34.17 -17.90
N THR A 402 -48.57 -34.65 -17.38
CA THR A 402 -49.73 -33.80 -17.03
C THR A 402 -49.53 -33.19 -15.65
N VAL A 403 -49.71 -31.88 -15.52
CA VAL A 403 -49.64 -31.17 -14.23
C VAL A 403 -50.88 -31.50 -13.39
N MET A 404 -50.68 -32.28 -12.32
CA MET A 404 -51.73 -32.72 -11.42
C MET A 404 -52.00 -31.72 -10.30
N ALA A 405 -50.95 -31.07 -9.79
CA ALA A 405 -51.04 -30.02 -8.77
C ALA A 405 -49.88 -29.05 -8.91
N ARG A 406 -50.09 -27.79 -8.55
CA ARG A 406 -49.09 -26.72 -8.61
C ARG A 406 -49.25 -25.78 -7.43
N LYS A 407 -48.14 -25.23 -6.96
CA LYS A 407 -48.12 -24.15 -5.99
C LYS A 407 -47.07 -23.11 -6.39
N ASP A 408 -47.52 -21.88 -6.60
CA ASP A 408 -46.62 -20.74 -6.77
C ASP A 408 -46.32 -20.07 -5.41
N PRO A 409 -45.19 -19.38 -5.23
CA PRO A 409 -44.80 -18.82 -3.94
C PRO A 409 -45.87 -17.88 -3.35
N GLY A 410 -46.35 -18.18 -2.13
CA GLY A 410 -47.38 -17.38 -1.46
C GLY A 410 -48.81 -17.54 -2.00
N GLU A 411 -49.05 -18.41 -2.98
CA GLU A 411 -50.38 -18.73 -3.51
C GLU A 411 -50.90 -20.07 -2.97
N PRO A 412 -52.24 -20.27 -2.89
CA PRO A 412 -52.80 -21.57 -2.52
C PRO A 412 -52.49 -22.63 -3.58
N ILE A 413 -52.53 -23.89 -3.18
CA ILE A 413 -52.32 -25.03 -4.09
C ILE A 413 -53.46 -25.05 -5.12
N GLN A 414 -53.09 -25.16 -6.40
CA GLN A 414 -54.00 -25.24 -7.54
C GLN A 414 -53.93 -26.67 -8.12
N GLY A 415 -55.08 -27.29 -8.43
CA GLY A 415 -55.15 -28.62 -9.04
C GLY A 415 -55.83 -29.67 -8.15
N ALA A 416 -55.38 -30.92 -8.25
CA ALA A 416 -56.00 -32.09 -7.62
C ALA A 416 -56.26 -31.89 -6.11
N THR A 417 -57.44 -32.35 -5.66
CA THR A 417 -57.93 -32.13 -4.30
C THR A 417 -57.50 -33.21 -3.29
N ASP A 418 -56.95 -34.34 -3.76
CA ASP A 418 -56.54 -35.47 -2.91
C ASP A 418 -55.04 -35.81 -3.07
N PRO A 419 -54.21 -35.67 -2.01
CA PRO A 419 -52.78 -35.99 -2.01
C PRO A 419 -52.46 -37.47 -2.26
N THR A 420 -53.40 -38.38 -1.97
CA THR A 420 -53.17 -39.83 -2.07
C THR A 420 -53.03 -40.33 -3.51
N LEU A 421 -53.66 -39.63 -4.46
CA LEU A 421 -53.56 -39.90 -5.90
C LEU A 421 -52.22 -39.44 -6.51
N LEU A 422 -51.37 -38.74 -5.74
CA LEU A 422 -50.13 -38.11 -6.21
C LEU A 422 -48.87 -38.89 -5.83
N ALA A 423 -48.99 -40.06 -5.22
CA ALA A 423 -47.84 -40.88 -4.80
C ALA A 423 -46.94 -41.31 -5.98
N GLY A 424 -47.53 -41.49 -7.17
CA GLY A 424 -46.81 -41.79 -8.42
C GLY A 424 -46.27 -40.57 -9.16
N CYS A 425 -46.51 -39.36 -8.68
CA CYS A 425 -46.09 -38.13 -9.35
C CYS A 425 -44.64 -37.76 -9.03
N THR A 426 -44.02 -37.02 -9.95
CA THR A 426 -42.68 -36.45 -9.78
C THR A 426 -42.78 -34.97 -9.46
N LEU A 427 -41.97 -34.51 -8.50
CA LEU A 427 -41.85 -33.12 -8.12
C LEU A 427 -40.96 -32.38 -9.11
N PHE A 428 -41.50 -31.31 -9.67
CA PHE A 428 -40.79 -30.37 -10.53
C PHE A 428 -40.83 -28.96 -9.93
N LEU A 429 -39.77 -28.18 -10.15
CA LEU A 429 -39.77 -26.76 -9.83
C LEU A 429 -40.50 -25.98 -10.94
N THR A 430 -41.36 -25.04 -10.55
CA THR A 430 -41.95 -24.08 -11.48
C THR A 430 -41.06 -22.84 -11.56
N LYS A 431 -41.01 -22.20 -12.73
CA LYS A 431 -40.34 -20.92 -12.84
C LYS A 431 -41.04 -19.89 -11.95
N PRO A 432 -40.29 -19.04 -11.23
CA PRO A 432 -40.87 -17.89 -10.56
C PRO A 432 -41.60 -17.03 -11.59
N VAL A 433 -42.83 -16.65 -11.29
CA VAL A 433 -43.59 -15.72 -12.14
C VAL A 433 -42.96 -14.34 -11.96
N ASP A 434 -42.37 -13.78 -13.02
CA ASP A 434 -41.88 -12.40 -13.04
C ASP A 434 -43.04 -11.45 -12.70
N ARG A 435 -43.10 -11.02 -11.44
CA ARG A 435 -43.87 -9.84 -11.04
C ARG A 435 -42.87 -8.70 -11.18
N GLY A 436 -42.95 -8.03 -12.34
CA GLY A 436 -41.95 -7.06 -12.84
C GLY A 436 -41.59 -5.91 -11.92
#